data_AF-A0A235BVD5-F1
#
_entry.id   AF-A0A235BVD5-F1
#
_cell.length_a   1.000
_cell.length_b   1.000
_cell.length_c   1.000
_cell.angle_alpha   90.00
_cell.angle_beta   90.00
_cell.angle_gamma   90.00
#
_symmetry.space_group_name_H-M   'P 1'
#
loop_
_entity.id
_entity.type
_entity.pdbx_description
1 polymer ?
#
loop_
_entity_poly.entity_id
_entity_poly.type
_entity_poly.pdbx_seq_one_letter_code
_entity_poly.pdbx_strand_id
1 'polypeptide(L)'
;MKCDEYKEDRILYVYGELRGERKRRFEEHLSSCPHCKKYIEDFRATLSLYEQLPNDEPSEKTVRRILKTSKRMHKPAPRRERSVFTWRLRWAIPALVGAVALFLVFLLPRSGGNRWEDNFEEVMDSMNQELCLLTEHENLNYYIDTQIEEIESELSELSEGW
;
A
#
# COMPACT_ATOMS: atom_id res chain seq x y z
N MET A 1 22.84 -18.41 17.80
CA MET A 1 21.71 -17.52 17.44
C MET A 1 21.13 -17.97 16.11
N LYS A 2 19.82 -17.81 15.89
CA LYS A 2 19.15 -18.28 14.67
C LYS A 2 19.48 -17.32 13.52
N CYS A 3 19.91 -17.87 12.37
CA CYS A 3 20.28 -17.06 11.20
C CYS A 3 19.08 -16.33 10.58
N ASP A 4 17.85 -16.83 10.80
CA ASP A 4 16.63 -16.25 10.24
C ASP A 4 16.37 -14.83 10.74
N GLU A 5 16.78 -14.51 11.97
CA GLU A 5 16.62 -13.17 12.56
C GLU A 5 17.44 -12.09 11.84
N TYR A 6 18.44 -12.49 11.06
CA TYR A 6 19.35 -11.58 10.36
C TYR A 6 19.15 -11.56 8.84
N LYS A 7 18.06 -12.12 8.29
CA LYS A 7 17.84 -12.19 6.84
C LYS A 7 17.93 -10.82 6.16
N GLU A 8 17.22 -9.82 6.69
CA GLU A 8 17.25 -8.44 6.19
C GLU A 8 18.59 -7.76 6.46
N ASP A 9 19.16 -8.00 7.65
CA ASP A 9 20.45 -7.43 8.06
C ASP A 9 21.57 -7.83 7.10
N ARG A 10 21.53 -9.04 6.51
CA ARG A 10 22.50 -9.46 5.49
C ARG A 10 22.50 -8.52 4.28
N ILE A 11 21.32 -8.23 3.73
CA ILE A 11 21.18 -7.37 2.54
C ILE A 11 21.60 -5.93 2.87
N LEU A 12 21.06 -5.38 3.96
CA LEU A 12 21.39 -4.02 4.41
C LEU A 12 22.88 -3.87 4.73
N TYR A 13 23.53 -4.92 5.24
CA TYR A 13 24.97 -4.91 5.51
C TYR A 13 25.81 -4.87 4.24
N VAL A 14 25.43 -5.65 3.21
CA VAL A 14 26.11 -5.62 1.90
C VAL A 14 26.04 -4.23 1.27
N TYR A 15 24.85 -3.61 1.27
CA TYR A 15 24.65 -2.27 0.70
C TYR A 15 25.15 -1.12 1.61
N GLY A 16 25.69 -1.43 2.79
CA GLY A 16 26.21 -0.42 3.73
C GLY A 16 25.12 0.42 4.43
N GLU A 17 23.88 -0.05 4.41
CA GLU A 17 22.71 0.62 5.00
C GLU A 17 22.47 0.22 6.47
N LEU A 18 23.04 -0.90 6.92
CA LEU A 18 22.93 -1.33 8.32
C LEU A 18 23.77 -0.43 9.24
N ARG A 19 23.17 0.11 10.30
CA ARG A 19 23.80 1.12 11.17
C ARG A 19 23.58 0.86 12.66
N GLY A 20 24.41 1.52 13.48
CA GLY A 20 24.29 1.53 14.93
C GLY A 20 24.35 0.14 15.56
N GLU A 21 23.51 -0.08 16.57
CA GLU A 21 23.48 -1.32 17.34
C GLU A 21 23.12 -2.55 16.51
N ARG A 22 22.28 -2.39 15.48
CA ARG A 22 21.96 -3.50 14.56
C ARG A 22 23.20 -3.99 13.83
N LYS A 23 24.03 -3.07 13.32
CA LYS A 23 25.29 -3.41 12.67
C LYS A 23 26.24 -4.15 13.62
N ARG A 24 26.41 -3.65 14.84
CA ARG A 24 27.28 -4.25 15.86
C ARG A 24 26.87 -5.70 16.18
N ARG A 25 25.58 -5.93 16.45
CA ARG A 25 25.04 -7.28 16.73
C ARG A 25 25.19 -8.22 15.53
N PHE A 26 25.00 -7.71 14.32
CA PHE A 26 25.18 -8.53 13.12
C PHE A 26 26.66 -8.87 12.86
N GLU A 27 27.59 -7.96 13.13
CA GLU A 27 29.04 -8.23 13.04
C GLU A 27 29.49 -9.26 14.09
N GLU A 28 28.96 -9.20 15.31
CA GLU A 28 29.15 -10.25 16.32
C GLU A 28 28.63 -11.60 15.83
N HIS A 29 27.45 -11.62 15.20
CA HIS A 29 26.90 -12.84 14.59
C HIS A 29 27.81 -13.37 13.46
N LEU A 30 28.29 -12.49 12.57
CA LEU A 30 29.21 -12.86 11.49
C LEU A 30 30.53 -13.46 12.00
N SER A 31 31.00 -13.04 13.17
CA SER A 31 32.21 -13.60 13.79
C SER A 31 32.08 -15.07 14.18
N SER A 32 30.85 -15.53 14.43
CA SER A 32 30.56 -16.88 14.93
C SER A 32 29.78 -17.77 13.94
N CYS A 33 29.22 -17.20 12.87
CA CYS A 33 28.38 -17.92 11.92
C CYS A 33 29.05 -18.04 10.53
N PRO A 34 29.60 -19.22 10.16
CA PRO A 34 30.22 -19.42 8.85
C PRO A 34 29.20 -19.36 7.70
N HIS A 35 27.94 -19.72 7.94
CA HIS A 35 26.89 -19.69 6.93
C HIS A 35 26.57 -18.25 6.49
N CYS A 36 26.34 -17.35 7.44
CA CYS A 36 26.10 -15.94 7.14
C CYS A 36 27.33 -15.25 6.54
N LYS A 37 28.54 -15.65 6.96
CA LYS A 37 29.78 -15.16 6.35
C LYS A 37 29.87 -15.56 4.87
N LYS A 38 29.65 -16.84 4.55
CA LYS A 38 29.63 -17.34 3.16
C LYS A 38 28.59 -16.61 2.32
N TYR A 39 27.38 -16.41 2.82
CA TYR A 39 26.32 -15.66 2.11
C TYR A 39 26.77 -14.25 1.71
N ILE A 40 27.42 -13.52 2.64
CA ILE A 40 27.91 -12.16 2.35
C ILE A 40 29.03 -12.18 1.31
N GLU A 41 29.92 -13.17 1.36
CA GLU A 41 30.99 -13.36 0.38
C GLU A 41 30.43 -13.65 -1.01
N ASP A 42 29.50 -14.61 -1.12
CA ASP A 42 28.83 -14.99 -2.38
C ASP A 42 28.04 -13.82 -2.97
N PHE A 43 27.34 -13.05 -2.13
CA PHE A 43 26.58 -11.88 -2.58
C PHE A 43 27.52 -10.78 -3.10
N ARG A 44 28.62 -10.50 -2.40
CA ARG A 44 29.62 -9.50 -2.86
C ARG A 44 30.31 -9.93 -4.15
N ALA A 45 30.58 -11.23 -4.32
CA ALA A 45 31.10 -11.76 -5.58
C ALA A 45 30.09 -11.58 -6.73
N THR A 46 28.80 -11.78 -6.47
CA THR A 46 27.76 -11.48 -7.45
C THR A 46 27.75 -10.00 -7.83
N LEU A 47 27.78 -9.09 -6.85
CA LEU A 47 27.80 -7.65 -7.11
C LEU A 47 29.03 -7.22 -7.92
N SER A 48 30.21 -7.79 -7.64
CA SER A 48 31.41 -7.45 -8.39
C SER A 48 31.36 -7.92 -9.85
N LEU A 49 30.62 -8.98 -10.17
CA LEU A 49 30.34 -9.37 -11.55
C LEU A 49 29.41 -8.37 -12.25
N TYR A 50 28.39 -7.86 -11.55
CA TYR A 50 27.52 -6.81 -12.08
C TYR A 50 28.27 -5.51 -12.36
N GLU A 51 29.21 -5.12 -11.49
CA GLU A 51 30.03 -3.92 -11.68
C GLU A 51 30.96 -3.99 -12.91
N GLN A 52 31.26 -5.19 -13.40
CA GLN A 52 32.08 -5.40 -14.61
C GLN A 52 31.26 -5.29 -15.90
N LEU A 53 29.94 -5.26 -15.82
CA LEU A 53 29.09 -5.12 -17.00
C LEU A 53 29.28 -3.73 -17.63
N PRO A 54 29.20 -3.63 -18.98
CA PRO A 54 29.19 -2.33 -19.64
C PRO A 54 28.09 -1.44 -19.07
N ASN A 55 28.47 -0.26 -18.61
CA ASN A 55 27.50 0.74 -18.18
C ASN A 55 26.98 1.47 -19.41
N ASP A 56 25.97 0.88 -20.06
CA ASP A 56 25.31 1.48 -21.22
C ASP A 56 24.41 2.63 -20.76
N GLU A 57 24.80 3.86 -21.12
CA GLU A 57 24.00 5.02 -20.79
C GLU A 57 22.66 4.98 -21.57
N PRO A 58 21.51 5.15 -20.90
CA PRO A 58 20.22 5.04 -21.56
C PRO A 58 20.06 6.13 -22.62
N SER A 59 19.42 5.79 -23.75
CA SER A 59 19.17 6.75 -24.83
C SER A 59 18.47 8.01 -24.31
N GLU A 60 18.82 9.19 -24.87
CA GLU A 60 18.17 10.44 -24.46
C GLU A 60 16.64 10.40 -24.61
N LYS A 61 16.11 9.62 -25.56
CA LYS A 61 14.66 9.43 -25.74
C LYS A 61 14.04 8.75 -24.51
N THR A 62 14.71 7.74 -23.97
CA THR A 62 14.29 7.02 -22.75
C THR A 62 14.33 7.95 -21.55
N VAL A 63 15.43 8.68 -21.35
CA VAL A 63 15.58 9.65 -20.26
C VAL A 63 14.48 10.71 -20.32
N ARG A 64 14.25 11.31 -21.49
CA ARG A 64 13.17 12.29 -21.69
C ARG A 64 11.78 11.73 -21.39
N ARG A 65 11.51 10.47 -21.77
CA ARG A 65 10.23 9.80 -21.48
C ARG A 65 10.04 9.63 -19.98
N ILE A 66 11.05 9.14 -19.26
CA ILE A 66 11.01 8.96 -17.79
C ILE A 66 10.78 10.30 -17.10
N LEU A 67 11.54 11.34 -17.44
CA LEU A 67 11.41 12.68 -16.85
C LEU A 67 10.04 13.33 -17.12
N LYS A 68 9.45 13.08 -18.30
CA LYS A 68 8.10 13.57 -18.62
C LYS A 68 7.02 12.87 -17.79
N THR A 69 7.19 11.57 -17.54
CA THR A 69 6.26 10.79 -16.72
C THR A 69 6.39 11.13 -15.24
N SER A 70 7.60 11.27 -14.69
CA SER A 70 7.81 11.62 -13.28
C SER A 70 7.21 12.97 -12.91
N LYS A 71 7.34 13.98 -13.78
CA LYS A 71 6.71 15.30 -13.60
C LYS A 71 5.18 15.25 -13.54
N ARG A 72 4.54 14.21 -14.10
CA ARG A 72 3.08 14.04 -14.02
C ARG A 72 2.65 13.48 -12.68
N MET A 73 3.45 12.58 -12.09
CA MET A 73 3.16 11.98 -10.79
C MET A 73 3.38 12.95 -9.63
N HIS A 74 4.35 13.87 -9.76
CA HIS A 74 4.60 14.92 -8.78
C HIS A 74 3.73 16.19 -8.94
N LYS A 75 2.68 16.16 -9.77
CA LYS A 75 1.73 17.28 -9.75
C LYS A 75 1.09 17.29 -8.36
N PRO A 76 1.30 18.34 -7.54
CA PRO A 76 0.65 18.40 -6.25
C PRO A 76 -0.85 18.25 -6.49
N ALA A 77 -1.50 17.37 -5.73
CA ALA A 77 -2.95 17.21 -5.78
C ALA A 77 -3.57 18.61 -5.83
N PRO A 78 -4.53 18.87 -6.73
CA PRO A 78 -5.10 20.20 -6.87
C PRO A 78 -5.51 20.66 -5.48
N ARG A 79 -4.88 21.76 -5.02
CA ARG A 79 -5.14 22.32 -3.70
C ARG A 79 -6.62 22.61 -3.72
N ARG A 80 -7.43 21.83 -3.00
CA ARG A 80 -8.88 21.95 -2.95
C ARG A 80 -9.17 23.37 -2.49
N GLU A 81 -9.36 24.26 -3.44
CA GLU A 81 -9.65 25.66 -3.21
C GLU A 81 -10.98 25.62 -2.49
N ARG A 82 -10.92 25.79 -1.16
CA ARG A 82 -12.09 25.78 -0.30
C ARG A 82 -12.86 27.03 -0.67
N SER A 83 -13.68 26.91 -1.72
CA SER A 83 -14.55 27.96 -2.20
C SER A 83 -15.30 28.51 -1.00
N VAL A 84 -15.21 29.81 -0.78
CA VAL A 84 -15.91 30.55 0.29
C VAL A 84 -17.42 30.29 0.27
N PHE A 85 -17.94 29.82 -0.86
CA PHE A 85 -19.30 29.32 -1.04
C PHE A 85 -19.63 28.14 -0.10
N THR A 86 -18.69 27.20 0.09
CA THR A 86 -18.85 26.05 1.00
C THR A 86 -18.92 26.46 2.48
N TRP A 87 -18.40 27.63 2.86
CA TRP A 87 -18.51 28.14 4.23
C TRP A 87 -19.88 28.77 4.51
N ARG A 88 -20.46 29.49 3.54
CA ARG A 88 -21.83 30.03 3.68
C ARG A 88 -22.89 28.93 3.66
N LEU A 89 -22.74 27.94 2.79
CA LEU A 89 -23.64 26.78 2.75
C LEU A 89 -23.50 25.86 3.99
N ARG A 90 -22.34 25.85 4.67
CA ARG A 90 -22.15 25.11 5.93
C ARG A 90 -23.19 25.47 6.99
N TRP A 91 -23.62 26.73 7.02
CA TRP A 91 -24.61 27.23 7.99
C TRP A 91 -26.01 27.39 7.41
N ALA A 92 -26.12 27.66 6.10
CA ALA A 92 -27.42 27.81 5.45
C ALA A 92 -28.19 26.47 5.33
N ILE A 93 -27.49 25.35 5.08
CA ILE A 93 -28.12 24.03 4.97
C ILE A 93 -28.75 23.56 6.30
N PRO A 94 -28.05 23.57 7.45
CA PRO A 94 -28.67 23.15 8.71
C PRO A 94 -29.82 24.06 9.15
N ALA A 95 -29.75 25.36 8.86
CA ALA A 95 -30.86 26.28 9.13
C ALA A 95 -32.11 25.95 8.31
N LEU A 96 -31.94 25.63 7.01
CA LEU A 96 -33.05 25.26 6.13
C LEU A 96 -33.67 23.92 6.53
N VAL A 97 -32.84 22.90 6.82
CA VAL A 97 -33.30 21.57 7.25
C VAL A 97 -34.06 21.68 8.58
N GLY A 98 -33.56 22.45 9.54
CA GLY A 98 -34.25 22.69 10.82
C GLY A 98 -35.60 23.36 10.63
N ALA A 99 -35.70 24.37 9.76
CA ALA A 99 -36.97 25.05 9.46
C ALA A 99 -37.98 24.10 8.80
N VAL A 100 -37.55 23.27 7.85
CA VAL A 100 -38.43 22.29 7.18
C VAL A 100 -38.86 21.18 8.14
N ALA A 101 -37.98 20.68 9.00
CA ALA A 101 -38.31 19.68 10.01
C ALA A 101 -39.33 20.21 11.03
N LEU A 102 -39.14 21.44 11.54
CA LEU A 102 -40.10 22.09 12.44
C LEU A 102 -41.44 22.31 11.75
N PHE A 103 -41.43 22.74 10.49
CA PHE A 103 -42.64 22.91 9.69
C PHE A 103 -43.39 21.59 9.47
N LEU A 104 -42.67 20.51 9.16
CA LEU A 104 -43.25 19.17 9.00
C LEU A 104 -43.79 18.62 10.32
N VAL A 105 -43.10 18.81 11.45
CA VAL A 105 -43.57 18.40 12.78
C VAL A 105 -44.83 19.17 13.20
N PHE A 106 -44.95 20.44 12.79
CA PHE A 106 -46.07 21.30 13.17
C PHE A 106 -47.30 21.14 12.25
N LEU A 107 -47.10 20.81 10.98
CA LEU A 107 -48.18 20.70 9.99
C LEU A 107 -48.61 19.27 9.67
N LEU A 108 -47.77 18.27 9.91
CA LEU A 108 -48.23 16.89 9.77
C LEU A 108 -49.15 16.57 10.93
N PRO A 109 -50.40 16.15 10.67
CA PRO A 109 -51.27 15.63 11.71
C PRO A 109 -50.49 14.55 12.46
N ARG A 110 -50.49 14.60 13.79
CA ARG A 110 -49.93 13.57 14.67
C ARG A 110 -50.76 12.27 14.57
N SER A 111 -50.90 11.74 13.36
CA SER A 111 -51.49 10.45 13.07
C SER A 111 -50.49 9.41 13.58
N GLY A 112 -50.80 8.87 14.75
CA GLY A 112 -50.03 7.79 15.36
C GLY A 112 -49.90 6.62 14.39
N GLY A 113 -48.67 6.16 14.24
CA GLY A 113 -48.31 5.05 13.35
C GLY A 113 -46.82 5.12 13.08
N ASN A 114 -46.03 4.56 14.00
CA ASN A 114 -44.58 4.44 13.89
C ASN A 114 -44.24 3.44 12.76
N ARG A 115 -44.40 3.85 11.51
CA ARG A 115 -44.03 3.08 10.30
C ARG A 115 -42.58 3.35 9.87
N TRP A 116 -41.75 3.82 10.80
CA TRP A 116 -40.39 4.28 10.58
C TRP A 116 -39.34 3.30 11.13
N GLU A 117 -39.73 2.38 12.02
CA GLU A 117 -38.85 1.34 12.56
C GLU A 117 -38.68 0.17 11.56
N ASP A 118 -39.76 -0.28 10.91
CA ASP A 118 -39.68 -1.43 9.98
C ASP A 118 -38.87 -1.14 8.70
N ASN A 119 -38.84 0.11 8.23
CA ASN A 119 -38.17 0.47 6.97
C ASN A 119 -36.66 0.75 7.13
N PHE A 120 -36.17 0.94 8.36
CA PHE A 120 -34.77 1.34 8.57
C PHE A 120 -33.81 0.15 8.50
N GLU A 121 -34.23 -1.02 9.00
CA GLU A 121 -33.49 -2.27 8.85
C GLU A 121 -33.36 -2.66 7.37
N GLU A 122 -34.44 -2.54 6.58
CA GLU A 122 -34.44 -2.89 5.16
C GLU A 122 -33.50 -2.00 4.32
N VAL A 123 -33.42 -0.70 4.65
CA VAL A 123 -32.51 0.25 3.99
C VAL A 123 -31.06 0.03 4.41
N MET A 124 -30.80 -0.29 5.68
CA MET A 124 -29.45 -0.60 6.16
C MET A 124 -28.91 -1.92 5.60
N ASP A 125 -29.78 -2.93 5.41
CA ASP A 125 -29.41 -4.22 4.82
C ASP A 125 -29.09 -4.08 3.32
N SER A 126 -29.86 -3.25 2.60
CA SER A 126 -29.56 -2.87 1.21
C SER A 126 -28.19 -2.21 1.06
N MET A 127 -27.76 -1.38 2.02
CA MET A 127 -26.47 -0.69 1.96
C MET A 127 -25.29 -1.59 2.35
N ASN A 128 -25.49 -2.53 3.29
CA ASN A 128 -24.48 -3.53 3.62
C ASN A 128 -24.25 -4.52 2.47
N GLN A 129 -25.26 -4.80 1.64
CA GLN A 129 -25.12 -5.63 0.46
C GLN A 129 -24.21 -5.00 -0.61
N GLU A 130 -24.25 -3.67 -0.79
CA GLU A 130 -23.30 -2.97 -1.67
C GLU A 130 -21.89 -2.86 -1.06
N LEU A 131 -21.77 -2.72 0.27
CA LEU A 131 -20.46 -2.70 0.93
C LEU A 131 -19.73 -4.05 0.85
N CYS A 132 -20.44 -5.19 0.84
CA CYS A 132 -19.84 -6.51 0.62
C CYS A 132 -19.12 -6.65 -0.74
N LEU A 133 -19.59 -5.93 -1.78
CA LEU A 133 -18.96 -5.95 -3.11
C LEU A 133 -17.70 -5.09 -3.19
N LEU A 134 -17.51 -4.16 -2.24
CA LEU A 134 -16.31 -3.32 -2.18
C LEU A 134 -15.21 -3.91 -1.27
N THR A 135 -15.56 -4.79 -0.32
CA THR A 135 -14.58 -5.57 0.46
C THR A 135 -13.93 -6.71 -0.33
N GLU A 136 -14.41 -7.02 -1.53
CA GLU A 136 -13.80 -8.04 -2.41
C GLU A 136 -12.47 -7.56 -3.03
N HIS A 137 -12.09 -6.30 -2.82
CA HIS A 137 -10.82 -5.73 -3.29
C HIS A 137 -9.60 -6.02 -2.39
N GLU A 138 -9.75 -6.82 -1.32
CA GLU A 138 -8.62 -7.47 -0.62
C GLU A 138 -8.01 -8.63 -1.42
N ASN A 139 -8.58 -9.00 -2.58
CA ASN A 139 -8.06 -10.07 -3.45
C ASN A 139 -6.76 -9.75 -4.20
N LEU A 140 -6.19 -8.54 -4.06
CA LEU A 140 -4.88 -8.26 -4.66
C LEU A 140 -3.76 -9.05 -3.98
N ASN A 141 -3.89 -9.33 -2.68
CA ASN A 141 -2.90 -10.14 -1.95
C ASN A 141 -2.99 -11.63 -2.33
N TYR A 142 -4.21 -12.15 -2.56
CA TYR A 142 -4.39 -13.54 -3.05
C TYR A 142 -3.81 -13.74 -4.45
N TYR A 143 -4.02 -12.79 -5.37
CA TYR A 143 -3.46 -12.87 -6.72
C TYR A 143 -1.93 -12.76 -6.74
N ILE A 144 -1.36 -11.94 -5.86
CA ILE A 144 0.10 -11.83 -5.71
C ILE A 144 0.69 -13.10 -5.10
N ASP A 145 0.07 -13.67 -4.06
CA ASP A 145 0.56 -14.91 -3.44
C ASP A 145 0.51 -16.11 -4.40
N THR A 146 -0.56 -16.22 -5.21
CA THR A 146 -0.70 -17.29 -6.20
C THR A 146 0.38 -17.20 -7.28
N GLN A 147 0.71 -15.99 -7.74
CA GLN A 147 1.76 -15.80 -8.74
C GLN A 147 3.18 -16.01 -8.18
N ILE A 148 3.37 -15.81 -6.88
CA ILE A 148 4.65 -16.11 -6.21
C ILE A 148 4.87 -17.62 -6.13
N GLU A 149 3.85 -18.41 -5.75
CA GLU A 149 3.96 -19.88 -5.71
C GLU A 149 4.24 -20.50 -7.09
N GLU A 150 3.63 -19.96 -8.15
CA GLU A 150 3.85 -20.44 -9.53
C GLU A 150 5.30 -20.21 -9.99
N ILE A 151 5.86 -19.03 -9.68
CA ILE A 151 7.27 -18.70 -9.97
C ILE A 151 8.24 -19.57 -9.14
N GLU A 152 7.92 -19.85 -7.88
CA GLU A 152 8.74 -20.71 -7.02
C GLU A 152 8.76 -22.17 -7.51
N SER A 153 7.64 -22.67 -8.03
CA SER A 153 7.55 -24.01 -8.62
C SER A 153 8.39 -24.14 -9.90
N GLU A 154 8.30 -23.17 -10.82
CA GLU A 154 9.11 -23.17 -12.05
C GLU A 154 10.62 -23.04 -11.75
N LEU A 155 10.98 -22.26 -10.72
CA LEU A 155 12.37 -22.16 -10.26
C LEU A 155 12.88 -23.45 -9.63
N SER A 156 12.02 -24.20 -8.93
CA SER A 156 12.37 -25.50 -8.34
C SER A 156 12.66 -26.54 -9.44
N GLU A 157 11.82 -26.62 -10.47
CA GLU A 157 12.03 -27.56 -11.59
C GLU A 157 13.29 -27.25 -12.41
N LEU A 158 13.64 -25.97 -12.56
CA LEU A 158 14.89 -25.55 -13.21
C LEU A 158 16.14 -25.86 -12.37
N SER A 159 16.00 -25.96 -11.05
CA SER A 159 17.11 -26.25 -10.14
C SER A 159 17.45 -27.74 -10.01
N GLU A 160 16.51 -28.64 -10.31
CA GLU A 160 16.73 -30.10 -10.29
C GLU A 160 17.23 -30.66 -11.64
N GLY A 161 17.33 -29.82 -12.67
CA GLY A 161 17.76 -30.17 -14.03
C GLY A 161 19.26 -30.04 -14.32
N TRP A 162 20.11 -29.78 -13.32
CA TRP A 162 21.57 -29.68 -13.44
C TRP A 162 22.33 -30.53 -12.43
#